data_AF-A0A942ACE4-F1
#
_entry.id   AF-A0A942ACE4-F1
#
_cell.length_a   1.000
_cell.length_b   1.000
_cell.length_c   1.000
_cell.angle_alpha   90.00
_cell.angle_beta   90.00
_cell.angle_gamma   90.00
#
_symmetry.space_group_name_H-M   'P 1'
#
loop_
_entity.id
_entity.type
_entity.pdbx_description
1 polymer ?
#
loop_
_entity_poly.entity_id
_entity_poly.type
_entity_poly.pdbx_seq_one_letter_code
_entity_poly.pdbx_strand_id
1 'polypeptide(L)' 'VQKYKLGAIRYVQLEKTGSDHDPVFTVEVRLDNEPRAVGVGKSKKQAESDAAGKALMKIRRKKSGTRKKK' A
#
# COMPACT_ATOMS: atom_id res chain seq x y z
N VAL A 1 14.68 19.89 -14.09
CA VAL A 1 14.37 18.44 -14.07
C VAL A 1 14.26 17.98 -12.61
N GLN A 2 13.21 17.24 -12.25
CA GLN A 2 12.76 17.02 -10.86
C GLN A 2 13.85 16.34 -10.00
N LYS A 3 14.24 17.02 -8.91
CA LYS A 3 15.51 16.81 -8.18
C LYS A 3 15.45 15.76 -7.06
N TYR A 4 14.30 15.14 -6.81
CA TYR A 4 14.14 14.17 -5.73
C TYR A 4 13.26 13.01 -6.18
N LYS A 5 13.89 11.91 -6.61
CA LYS A 5 13.24 10.60 -6.78
C LYS A 5 12.99 10.00 -5.37
N LEU A 6 12.14 10.65 -4.57
CA LEU A 6 11.48 9.95 -3.48
C LEU A 6 10.54 8.96 -4.17
N GLY A 7 10.78 7.66 -4.00
CA GLY A 7 10.10 6.61 -4.76
C GLY A 7 8.61 6.85 -4.93
N ALA A 8 8.12 6.68 -6.16
CA ALA A 8 6.73 6.97 -6.48
C ALA A 8 5.81 6.02 -5.72
N ILE A 9 4.95 6.57 -4.87
CA ILE A 9 3.89 5.83 -4.19
C ILE A 9 2.71 5.75 -5.15
N ARG A 10 2.21 4.54 -5.39
CA ARG A 10 1.06 4.30 -6.25
C ARG A 10 0.06 3.39 -5.56
N TYR A 11 -1.20 3.79 -5.55
CA TYR A 11 -2.30 2.98 -5.04
C TYR A 11 -3.02 2.34 -6.22
N VAL A 12 -3.21 1.03 -6.15
CA VAL A 12 -3.85 0.23 -7.19
C VAL A 12 -5.02 -0.51 -6.54
N GLN A 13 -6.24 -0.19 -6.95
CA GLN A 13 -7.40 -0.99 -6.56
C GLN A 13 -7.30 -2.33 -7.28
N LEU A 14 -7.18 -3.42 -6.53
CA LEU A 14 -7.10 -4.76 -7.07
C LEU A 14 -8.50 -5.30 -7.33
N GLU A 15 -9.37 -5.21 -6.33
CA GLU A 15 -10.71 -5.80 -6.37
C GLU A 15 -11.73 -4.97 -5.62
N LYS A 16 -12.99 -5.14 -6.00
CA LYS A 16 -14.16 -4.70 -5.25
C LYS A 16 -15.13 -5.88 -5.21
N THR A 17 -15.34 -6.44 -4.03
CA THR A 17 -16.25 -7.56 -3.77
C THR A 17 -17.29 -7.15 -2.72
N GLY A 18 -18.23 -8.02 -2.38
CA GLY A 18 -19.22 -7.78 -1.33
C GLY A 18 -20.63 -7.46 -1.83
N SER A 19 -21.62 -7.67 -0.95
CA SER A 19 -23.04 -7.37 -1.21
C SER A 19 -23.28 -5.86 -1.31
N ASP A 20 -24.42 -5.46 -1.89
CA ASP A 20 -24.84 -4.06 -2.01
C ASP A 20 -24.73 -3.24 -0.72
N HIS A 21 -24.88 -3.89 0.44
CA HIS A 21 -24.82 -3.26 1.76
C HIS A 21 -23.45 -3.36 2.47
N ASP A 22 -22.52 -4.20 2.00
CA ASP A 22 -21.18 -4.34 2.59
C ASP A 22 -20.11 -4.56 1.51
N PRO A 23 -19.80 -3.52 0.72
CA PRO A 23 -18.78 -3.61 -0.32
C PRO A 23 -17.39 -3.65 0.33
N VAL A 24 -16.57 -4.63 -0.05
CA VAL A 24 -15.18 -4.76 0.34
C VAL A 24 -14.30 -4.32 -0.83
N PHE A 25 -13.45 -3.32 -0.59
CA PHE A 25 -12.46 -2.83 -1.53
C PHE A 25 -11.08 -3.33 -1.12
N THR A 26 -10.34 -3.86 -2.07
CA THR A 26 -8.95 -4.29 -1.90
C THR A 26 -8.04 -3.33 -2.67
N VAL A 27 -7.11 -2.69 -1.96
CA VAL A 27 -6.16 -1.72 -2.53
C VAL A 27 -4.73 -2.11 -2.17
N GLU A 28 -3.87 -2.14 -3.17
CA GLU A 28 -2.43 -2.36 -3.01
C GLU A 28 -1.68 -1.02 -3.08
N VAL A 29 -0.75 -0.82 -2.15
CA VAL A 29 0.22 0.27 -2.20
C VAL A 29 1.55 -0.25 -2.74
N ARG A 30 2.00 0.38 -3.82
CA ARG A 30 3.29 0.14 -4.46
C ARG A 30 4.22 1.29 -4.19
N LEU A 31 5.48 0.98 -3.90
CA LEU A 31 6.57 1.95 -3.78
C LEU A 31 7.65 1.53 -4.78
N ASP A 32 8.06 2.44 -5.66
CA ASP A 32 9.03 2.13 -6.73
C ASP A 32 8.60 0.96 -7.63
N ASN A 33 7.29 0.90 -7.92
CA ASN A 33 6.68 -0.19 -8.70
C ASN A 33 6.68 -1.57 -7.99
N GLU A 34 7.22 -1.68 -6.78
CA GLU A 34 7.17 -2.89 -5.96
C GLU A 34 5.96 -2.87 -5.00
N PRO A 35 5.17 -3.96 -4.91
CA PRO A 35 4.09 -4.05 -3.96
C PRO A 35 4.64 -4.09 -2.52
N ARG A 36 4.22 -3.14 -1.69
CA ARG A 36 4.65 -3.03 -0.30
C ARG A 36 3.61 -3.56 0.68
N ALA A 37 2.35 -3.24 0.47
CA ALA A 37 1.26 -3.72 1.30
C ALA A 37 -0.07 -3.71 0.55
N VAL A 38 -1.00 -4.52 1.05
CA VAL A 38 -2.38 -4.57 0.59
C VAL A 38 -3.27 -4.22 1.79
N GLY A 39 -4.21 -3.32 1.54
CA GLY A 39 -5.23 -2.91 2.47
C GLY A 39 -6.61 -3.26 1.97
N VAL A 40 -7.52 -3.47 2.93
CA VAL A 40 -8.91 -3.78 2.66
C VAL A 40 -9.81 -2.83 3.46
N GLY A 41 -10.97 -2.48 2.93
CA GLY A 41 -11.89 -1.62 3.63
C GLY A 41 -13.25 -1.53 2.97
N LYS A 42 -14.22 -0.94 3.67
CA LYS A 42 -15.59 -0.80 3.16
C LYS A 42 -15.74 0.28 2.08
N SER A 43 -14.65 1.02 1.84
CA SER A 43 -14.56 2.07 0.84
C SER A 43 -13.12 2.17 0.33
N LYS A 44 -12.93 2.78 -0.85
CA LYS A 44 -11.60 3.00 -1.43
C LYS A 44 -10.64 3.72 -0.48
N LYS A 45 -11.11 4.79 0.17
CA LYS A 45 -10.30 5.57 1.13
C LYS A 45 -9.87 4.73 2.32
N GLN A 46 -10.75 3.86 2.81
CA GLN A 46 -10.45 3.02 3.97
C GLN A 46 -9.44 1.93 3.61
N ALA A 47 -9.59 1.31 2.43
CA ALA A 47 -8.62 0.36 1.90
C ALA A 47 -7.25 1.01 1.63
N GLU A 48 -7.22 2.23 1.08
CA GLU A 48 -5.99 3.01 0.87
C GLU A 48 -5.29 3.33 2.20
N SER A 49 -6.05 3.77 3.21
CA SER A 49 -5.52 4.12 4.54
C SER A 49 -4.96 2.89 5.25
N ASP A 50 -5.66 1.76 5.18
CA ASP A 50 -5.20 0.48 5.71
C ASP A 50 -3.92 -0.01 5.00
N ALA A 51 -3.86 0.11 3.66
CA ALA A 51 -2.68 -0.23 2.87
C ALA A 51 -1.48 0.64 3.25
N ALA A 52 -1.68 1.96 3.36
CA ALA A 52 -0.67 2.92 3.75
C ALA A 52 -0.17 2.68 5.18
N GLY A 53 -1.07 2.42 6.13
CA GLY A 53 -0.72 2.09 7.52
C GLY A 53 0.14 0.82 7.61
N LYS A 54 -0.24 -0.24 6.91
CA LYS A 54 0.53 -1.48 6.81
C LYS A 54 1.90 -1.26 6.16
N ALA A 55 1.97 -0.49 5.07
CA ALA A 55 3.24 -0.15 4.43
C ALA A 55 4.15 0.66 5.35
N LEU A 56 3.61 1.67 6.05
CA LEU A 56 4.35 2.47 7.00
C LEU A 56 4.88 1.63 8.17
N MET A 57 4.06 0.72 8.73
CA MET A 57 4.51 -0.22 9.76
C MET A 57 5.66 -1.10 9.25
N LYS A 58 5.55 -1.66 8.04
CA LYS A 58 6.63 -2.45 7.43
C LYS A 58 7.89 -1.63 7.22
N ILE A 59 7.78 -0.38 6.76
CA ILE A 59 8.91 0.54 6.55
C ILE A 59 9.57 0.89 7.89
N ARG A 60 8.78 1.25 8.92
CA ARG A 60 9.28 1.53 10.27
C ARG A 60 10.00 0.31 10.87
N ARG A 61 9.47 -0.90 10.66
CA ARG A 61 10.11 -2.15 11.08
C ARG A 61 11.38 -2.49 10.29
N LYS A 62 11.48 -2.09 9.01
CA LYS A 62 12.67 -2.36 8.17
C LYS A 62 13.85 -1.42 8.49
N LYS A 63 13.62 -0.28 9.16
CA LYS A 63 14.70 0.64 9.57
C LYS A 63 15.70 0.02 10.55
N SER A 64 15.41 -1.14 11.15
CA SER A 64 16.35 -1.90 11.99
C SER A 64 17.01 -3.09 11.27
N GLY A 65 16.82 -3.27 9.96
CA GLY A 65 17.33 -4.46 9.27
C GLY A 65 17.31 -4.41 7.75
N THR A 66 17.99 -3.45 7.12
CA THR A 66 18.44 -3.61 5.72
C THR A 66 19.75 -4.38 5.69
N ARG A 67 19.67 -5.71 5.87
CA ARG A 67 20.67 -6.61 5.27
C ARG A 67 20.35 -6.71 3.78
N LYS A 68 21.29 -6.25 2.96
CA LYS A 68 21.42 -6.62 1.55
C LYS A 68 21.19 -8.13 1.37
N LYS A 69 20.46 -8.52 0.33
CA LYS A 69 20.66 -9.80 -0.37
C LYS A 69 20.98 -9.40 -1.82
N LYS A 70 22.26 -9.37 -2.17
CA LYS A 70 23.14 -10.42 -2.73
C LYS A 70 23.08 -10.36 -4.24
#